data_AF-A0A0S8JGC5-F1
#
_entry.id   AF-A0A0S8JGC5-F1
#
_cell.length_a   1.000
_cell.length_b   1.000
_cell.length_c   1.000
_cell.angle_alpha   90.00
_cell.angle_beta   90.00
_cell.angle_gamma   90.00
#
_symmetry.space_group_name_H-M   'P 1'
#
loop_
_entity.id
_entity.type
_entity.pdbx_description
1 polymer ?
#
loop_
_entity_poly.entity_id
_entity_poly.type
_entity_poly.pdbx_seq_one_letter_code
_entity_poly.pdbx_strand_id
1 'polypeptide(L)' 'MYLVDEEKRIIHDMSFVKYECQVSKIPEDKKRKIYTLDQVKRMCDSQARPRYLGCQYCLSEYFEVDMTSLFQ' A
#
# COMPACT_ATOMS: atom_id res chain seq x y z
N MET A 1 7.66 -7.80 0.30
CA MET A 1 6.76 -7.70 -0.88
C MET A 1 5.58 -6.85 -0.48
N TYR A 2 5.09 -5.99 -1.35
CA TYR A 2 3.95 -5.10 -1.10
C TYR A 2 2.72 -5.52 -1.91
N LEU A 3 1.55 -5.30 -1.34
CA LEU A 3 0.28 -5.45 -2.01
C LEU A 3 -0.49 -4.15 -1.88
N VAL A 4 -0.98 -3.63 -2.99
CA VAL A 4 -1.72 -2.37 -3.04
C VAL A 4 -3.18 -2.69 -3.30
N ASP A 5 -4.02 -2.18 -2.40
CA ASP A 5 -5.46 -2.04 -2.60
C ASP A 5 -5.69 -0.75 -3.38
N GLU A 6 -5.96 -0.86 -4.68
CA GLU A 6 -6.19 0.30 -5.54
C GLU A 6 -7.57 0.95 -5.31
N GLU A 7 -8.53 0.22 -4.72
CA GLU A 7 -9.85 0.73 -4.39
C GLU A 7 -9.78 1.68 -3.19
N LYS A 8 -9.16 1.23 -2.09
CA LYS A 8 -9.02 2.02 -0.86
C LYS A 8 -7.75 2.86 -0.82
N ARG A 9 -6.85 2.68 -1.79
CA ARG A 9 -5.52 3.30 -1.84
C ARG A 9 -4.69 2.98 -0.60
N ILE A 10 -4.67 1.70 -0.22
CA ILE A 10 -3.93 1.21 0.94
C ILE A 10 -2.78 0.32 0.49
N ILE A 11 -1.60 0.54 1.05
CA ILE A 11 -0.41 -0.28 0.85
C ILE A 11 -0.28 -1.24 2.02
N HIS A 12 -0.10 -2.52 1.71
CA HIS A 12 0.13 -3.60 2.65
C HIS A 12 1.55 -4.11 2.51
N ASP A 13 2.30 -4.20 3.60
CA ASP A 13 3.54 -4.97 3.64
C ASP A 13 3.23 -6.44 3.92
N MET A 14 3.44 -7.28 2.91
CA MET A 14 3.19 -8.72 2.98
C MET A 14 4.21 -9.45 3.85
N SER A 15 5.27 -8.78 4.28
CA SER A 15 6.33 -9.34 5.13
C SER A 15 5.92 -9.36 6.61
N PHE A 16 4.94 -8.53 7.01
CA PHE A 16 4.52 -8.35 8.40
C PHE A 16 2.99 -8.33 8.58
N VAL A 17 2.25 -9.05 7.72
CA VAL A 17 0.79 -9.07 7.77
C VAL A 17 0.30 -9.64 9.11
N LYS A 18 -0.44 -8.82 9.85
CA LYS A 18 -1.15 -9.26 11.05
C LYS A 18 -2.46 -9.95 10.68
N TYR A 19 -2.93 -10.83 11.57
CA TYR A 19 -4.15 -11.62 11.38
C TYR A 19 -5.39 -10.74 11.11
N GLU A 20 -5.44 -9.56 11.71
CA GLU A 20 -6.52 -8.59 11.59
C GLU A 20 -6.61 -7.96 10.20
N CYS A 21 -5.53 -8.02 9.42
CA CYS A 21 -5.46 -7.41 8.11
C CYS A 21 -6.34 -8.15 7.10
N GLN A 22 -7.26 -7.43 6.47
CA GLN A 22 -8.27 -7.97 5.56
C GLN A 22 -7.78 -8.09 4.10
N VAL A 23 -6.49 -8.39 3.86
CA VAL A 23 -5.89 -8.49 2.51
C VAL A 23 -6.64 -9.48 1.61
N SER A 24 -7.15 -10.56 2.20
CA SER A 24 -7.93 -11.58 1.49
C SER A 24 -9.26 -11.04 0.91
N LYS A 25 -9.85 -10.00 1.53
CA LYS A 25 -11.12 -9.39 1.10
C LYS A 25 -10.98 -8.39 -0.05
N ILE A 26 -9.76 -7.99 -0.40
CA ILE A 26 -9.55 -7.06 -1.52
C ILE A 26 -9.91 -7.80 -2.82
N PRO A 27 -10.70 -7.22 -3.75
CA PRO A 27 -10.98 -7.84 -5.05
C PRO A 27 -9.70 -8.05 -5.88
N GLU A 28 -9.60 -9.15 -6.63
CA GLU A 28 -8.37 -9.45 -7.40
C GLU A 28 -8.06 -8.42 -8.49
N ASP A 29 -9.08 -7.84 -9.12
CA ASP A 29 -8.96 -6.76 -10.11
C ASP A 29 -8.52 -5.43 -9.50
N LYS A 30 -8.59 -5.30 -8.17
CA LYS A 30 -8.15 -4.13 -7.39
C LYS A 30 -6.86 -4.38 -6.61
N LYS A 31 -6.28 -5.58 -6.74
CA LYS A 31 -5.01 -5.95 -6.12
C LYS A 31 -3.86 -5.72 -7.09
N ARG A 32 -2.87 -4.93 -6.67
CA ARG A 32 -1.59 -4.83 -7.38
C ARG A 32 -0.46 -5.34 -6.50
N LYS A 33 0.28 -6.35 -6.99
CA LYS A 33 1.47 -6.87 -6.31
C LYS A 33 2.70 -6.07 -6.74
N ILE A 34 3.48 -5.64 -5.77
CA ILE A 34 4.70 -4.85 -5.97
C ILE A 34 5.83 -5.51 -5.20
N TYR A 35 6.98 -5.70 -5.83
CA TYR A 35 8.06 -6.52 -5.26
C TYR A 35 9.15 -5.69 -4.59
N THR A 36 9.25 -4.41 -4.92
CA THR A 36 10.30 -3.51 -4.43
C THR A 36 9.73 -2.17 -3.96
N LEU A 37 10.40 -1.52 -3.00
CA LEU A 37 10.04 -0.18 -2.56
C LEU A 37 10.14 0.85 -3.69
N ASP A 38 11.11 0.71 -4.60
CA ASP A 38 11.25 1.59 -5.77
C ASP A 38 10.03 1.56 -6.69
N GLN A 39 9.40 0.40 -6.86
CA GLN A 39 8.16 0.28 -7.61
C GLN A 39 6.97 0.92 -6.88
N VAL A 40 6.94 0.88 -5.54
CA VAL A 40 5.94 1.61 -4.74
C VAL A 40 6.13 3.12 -4.93
N LYS A 41 7.37 3.61 -4.86
CA LYS A 41 7.72 5.00 -5.13
C LYS A 41 7.24 5.45 -6.51
N ARG A 42 7.60 4.72 -7.58
CA ARG A 42 7.16 5.03 -8.95
C ARG A 42 5.64 5.00 -9.12
N MET A 43 4.94 4.13 -8.38
CA MET A 43 3.47 4.10 -8.40
C MET A 43 2.88 5.36 -7.79
N CYS A 44 3.39 5.78 -6.62
CA CYS A 44 2.98 7.02 -5.96
C CYS A 44 3.32 8.26 -6.83
N ASP A 45 4.42 8.22 -7.60
CA ASP A 45 4.88 9.33 -8.45
C ASP A 45 4.15 9.43 -9.82
N SER A 46 3.69 8.31 -10.39
CA SER A 46 3.28 8.24 -11.82
C SER A 46 1.80 8.44 -12.12
N GLN A 47 0.91 8.37 -11.11
CA GLN A 47 -0.50 8.68 -11.29
C GLN A 47 -0.80 10.12 -10.85
N ALA A 48 -2.01 10.63 -11.08
CA ALA A 48 -2.47 11.99 -10.79
C ALA A 48 -2.44 12.41 -9.29
N ARG A 49 -1.38 12.06 -8.54
CA ARG A 49 -1.17 12.17 -7.09
C ARG A 49 -2.32 11.60 -6.25
N PRO A 50 -2.78 10.35 -6.48
CA PRO A 50 -3.65 9.70 -5.51
C PRO A 50 -2.86 9.46 -4.20
N ARG A 51 -3.36 9.99 -3.09
CA ARG A 51 -2.81 9.72 -1.75
C ARG A 51 -2.98 8.23 -1.41
N TYR A 52 -1.86 7.54 -1.21
CA TYR A 52 -1.83 6.18 -0.69
C TYR A 52 -1.43 6.20 0.79
N LEU A 53 -2.10 5.38 1.59
CA LEU A 53 -1.85 5.22 3.02
C LEU A 53 -1.27 3.84 3.33
N GLY A 54 -0.56 3.70 4.44
CA GLY A 54 -0.21 2.39 4.98
C GLY A 54 -1.43 1.67 5.55
N CYS A 55 -1.45 0.34 5.48
CA CYS A 55 -2.44 -0.43 6.22
C CYS A 55 -2.17 -0.31 7.72
N GLN A 56 -3.18 0.05 8.53
CA GLN A 56 -3.07 0.16 9.99
C GLN A 56 -2.49 -1.07 10.71
N TYR A 57 -2.59 -2.25 10.10
CA TYR A 57 -2.11 -3.50 10.67
C TYR A 57 -0.75 -3.92 10.13
N CYS A 58 -0.51 -3.75 8.83
CA CYS A 58 0.76 -4.14 8.20
C CYS A 58 1.85 -3.06 8.35
N LEU A 59 1.42 -1.81 8.47
CA LEU A 59 2.24 -0.59 8.49
C LEU A 59 1.67 0.38 9.53
N SER A 60 1.58 -0.08 10.78
CA SER A 60 0.96 0.67 11.89
C SER A 60 1.63 2.01 12.18
N GLU A 61 2.90 2.19 11.82
CA GLU A 61 3.62 3.47 11.97
C GLU A 61 3.32 4.46 10.84
N TYR A 62 2.79 3.97 9.71
CA TYR A 62 2.64 4.73 8.47
C TYR A 62 1.18 4.76 7.98
N PHE A 63 0.22 4.43 8.83
CA PHE A 63 -1.18 4.26 8.42
C PHE A 63 -1.91 5.58 8.12
N GLU A 64 -1.51 6.67 8.76
CA GLU A 64 -2.03 8.02 8.49
C GLU A 64 -1.07 8.83 7.61
N VAL A 65 0.16 8.32 7.45
CA VAL A 65 1.21 8.96 6.67
C VAL A 65 0.87 8.81 5.19
N ASP A 66 0.90 9.92 4.48
CA ASP A 66 0.85 9.90 3.02
C ASP A 66 2.15 9.26 2.51
N MET A 67 2.05 8.04 2.01
CA MET A 67 3.21 7.32 1.48
C MET A 67 3.81 8.07 0.28
N THR A 68 3.05 8.94 -0.38
CA THR A 68 3.53 9.82 -1.46
C THR A 68 4.50 10.89 -0.94
N SER A 69 4.35 11.35 0.31
CA SER A 69 5.24 12.38 0.88
C SER A 69 6.53 11.79 1.47
N LEU A 70 6.57 10.49 1.75
CA LEU A 70 7.76 9.81 2.26
C LEU A 70 8.87 9.62 1.23
N PHE A 71 8.55 9.69 -0.06
CA PHE A 71 9.49 9.43 -1.16
C PHE A 71 10.01 10.68 -1.88
N GLN A 72 9.64 11.88 -1.41
CA GLN A 72 10.14 13.16 -1.91
C GLN A 72 11.60 13.41 -1.53
#